data_AF-A0A256HLS9-F1
#
_entry.id   AF-A0A256HLS9-F1
#
_cell.length_a   1.000
_cell.length_b   1.000
_cell.length_c   1.000
_cell.angle_alpha   90.00
_cell.angle_beta   90.00
_cell.angle_gamma   90.00
#
_symmetry.space_group_name_H-M   'P 1'
#
loop_
_entity.id
_entity.type
_entity.pdbx_description
1 polymer ?
#
loop_
_entity_poly.entity_id
_entity_poly.type
_entity_poly.pdbx_seq_one_letter_code
_entity_poly.pdbx_strand_id
1 'polypeptide(L)' 'MTAAGDPVDDATLALLLEVAGTPKPGNVDRRRDLGDLRFESFLGGAVGAREGLE' A
#
# COMPACT_ATOMS: atom_id res chain seq x y z
N MET A 1 18.89 -9.50 -18.52
CA MET A 1 18.17 -8.21 -18.52
C MET A 1 16.88 -8.47 -17.78
N THR A 2 16.85 -8.26 -16.47
CA THR A 2 15.56 -8.24 -15.74
C THR A 2 14.75 -7.13 -16.40
N ALA A 3 13.59 -7.45 -16.98
CA ALA A 3 12.69 -6.42 -17.45
C ALA A 3 12.49 -5.45 -16.28
N ALA A 4 12.83 -4.17 -16.46
CA ALA A 4 12.34 -3.16 -15.53
C ALA A 4 10.81 -3.32 -15.51
N GLY A 5 10.22 -3.42 -14.32
CA GLY A 5 8.78 -3.57 -14.18
C GLY A 5 8.05 -2.44 -14.90
N ASP A 6 6.77 -2.65 -15.21
CA ASP A 6 5.91 -1.53 -15.57
C ASP A 6 6.00 -0.47 -14.45
N PRO A 7 6.31 0.81 -14.75
CA PRO A 7 6.39 1.85 -13.73
C PRO A 7 5.15 1.93 -12.83
N VAL A 8 3.97 1.61 -13.37
CA VAL A 8 2.71 1.54 -12.62
C VAL A 8 2.72 0.41 -11.60
N ASP A 9 3.22 -0.77 -12.00
CA ASP A 9 3.33 -1.92 -11.12
C ASP A 9 4.40 -1.69 -10.04
N ASP A 10 5.53 -1.09 -10.40
CA ASP A 10 6.60 -0.72 -9.47
C ASP A 10 6.10 0.31 -8.43
N ALA A 11 5.35 1.32 -8.88
CA ALA A 11 4.75 2.32 -8.00
C ALA A 11 3.69 1.71 -7.07
N THR A 12 2.83 0.83 -7.58
CA THR A 12 1.82 0.11 -6.79
C THR A 12 2.48 -0.79 -5.74
N LEU A 13 3.54 -1.52 -6.11
CA LEU A 13 4.32 -2.35 -5.20
C LEU A 13 5.00 -1.50 -4.11
N ALA A 14 5.57 -0.34 -4.46
CA ALA A 14 6.17 0.57 -3.50
C ALA A 14 5.15 1.05 -2.46
N LEU A 15 3.93 1.41 -2.89
CA LEU A 15 2.84 1.80 -1.98
C LEU A 15 2.44 0.66 -1.02
N LEU A 16 2.31 -0.56 -1.55
CA LEU A 16 2.00 -1.74 -0.74
C LEU A 16 3.08 -2.04 0.30
N LEU A 17 4.35 -1.95 -0.08
CA LEU A 17 5.48 -2.18 0.82
C LEU A 17 5.56 -1.14 1.94
N GLU A 18 5.34 0.14 1.61
CA GLU A 18 5.29 1.22 2.60
C GLU A 18 4.16 1.00 3.63
N VAL A 19 2.95 0.67 3.17
CA VAL A 19 1.80 0.41 4.03
C VAL A 19 2.00 -0.84 4.89
N ALA A 20 2.52 -1.92 4.30
CA ALA A 20 2.65 -3.22 4.98
C ALA A 20 3.79 -3.29 6.01
N GLY A 21 4.69 -2.31 6.05
CA GLY A 21 5.76 -2.23 7.05
C GLY A 21 5.23 -2.37 8.48
N THR A 22 5.95 -3.07 9.36
CA THR A 22 5.55 -3.23 10.77
C THR A 22 6.79 -3.26 11.67
N PRO A 23 6.89 -2.41 12.71
CA PRO A 23 5.87 -1.44 13.13
C PRO A 23 5.71 -0.28 12.15
N LYS A 24 4.47 0.12 11.90
CA LYS A 24 4.08 1.33 11.16
C LYS A 24 3.67 2.40 12.18
N PRO A 25 4.00 3.67 11.97
CA PRO A 25 3.48 4.73 12.83
C PRO A 25 1.97 4.95 12.60
N GLY A 26 1.25 5.30 13.67
CA GLY A 26 -0.12 5.81 13.59
C GLY A 26 -1.20 4.74 13.40
N ASN A 27 -2.27 5.14 12.72
CA ASN A 27 -3.47 4.34 12.43
C ASN A 27 -3.30 3.37 11.27
N VAL A 28 -2.16 3.40 10.58
CA VAL A 28 -1.84 2.48 9.46
C VAL A 28 -1.31 1.14 9.98
N ASP A 29 -0.83 1.08 11.23
CA ASP A 29 -0.32 -0.18 11.79
C ASP A 29 -1.44 -1.20 12.00
N ARG A 30 -1.19 -2.45 11.55
CA ARG A 30 -2.11 -3.58 11.73
C ARG A 30 -2.46 -3.92 13.19
N ARG A 31 -1.72 -3.39 14.17
CA ARG A 31 -1.99 -3.52 15.62
C ARG A 31 -2.73 -2.31 16.18
N ARG A 32 -3.09 -1.35 15.33
CA ARG A 32 -3.77 -0.08 15.67
C ARG A 32 -5.08 0.09 14.89
N ASP A 33 -5.77 -1.01 14.60
CA ASP A 33 -7.10 -0.97 13.97
C ASP A 33 -8.11 -0.21 14.84
N LEU A 34 -8.94 0.59 14.17
CA LEU A 34 -10.09 1.30 14.72
C LEU A 34 -11.37 0.72 14.08
N GLY A 35 -12.52 0.89 14.73
CA GLY A 35 -13.78 0.29 14.26
C GLY A 35 -14.08 0.54 12.78
N ASP A 36 -13.90 1.79 12.35
CA ASP A 36 -14.19 2.27 10.98
C ASP A 36 -12.93 2.46 10.11
N LEU A 37 -11.75 2.15 10.63
CA LEU A 37 -10.48 2.34 9.93
C LEU A 37 -9.53 1.20 10.26
N ARG A 38 -9.31 0.33 9.28
CA ARG A 38 -8.48 -0.87 9.44
C ARG A 38 -7.29 -0.83 8.50
N PHE A 39 -6.27 -1.60 8.81
CA PHE A 39 -5.12 -1.81 7.94
C PHE A 39 -5.51 -2.15 6.48
N GLU A 40 -6.54 -2.95 6.28
CA GLU A 40 -7.03 -3.34 4.95
C GLU A 40 -7.56 -2.15 4.14
N SER A 41 -8.06 -1.09 4.79
CA SER A 41 -8.45 0.14 4.10
C SER A 41 -7.25 0.79 3.40
N PHE A 42 -6.06 0.73 4.02
CA PHE A 42 -4.83 1.26 3.44
C PHE A 42 -4.28 0.36 2.33
N LEU A 43 -4.37 -0.96 2.48
CA LEU A 43 -4.05 -1.90 1.38
C LEU A 43 -4.96 -1.68 0.17
N GLY A 44 -6.26 -1.53 0.39
CA GLY A 44 -7.23 -1.21 -0.65
C GLY A 44 -6.91 0.11 -1.34
N GLY A 45 -6.50 1.13 -0.59
CA GLY A 45 -6.03 2.41 -1.14
C GLY A 45 -4.79 2.28 -2.02
N ALA A 46 -3.80 1.47 -1.60
CA ALA A 46 -2.58 1.24 -2.38
C ALA A 46 -2.88 0.52 -3.72
N VAL A 47 -3.77 -0.48 -3.73
CA VAL A 47 -4.20 -1.15 -4.97
C VAL A 47 -5.06 -0.23 -5.84
N GLY A 48 -5.98 0.52 -5.23
CA GLY A 48 -6.89 1.42 -5.93
C GLY A 48 -6.19 2.62 -6.58
N ALA A 49 -5.02 3.03 -6.07
CA ALA A 49 -4.22 4.12 -6.66
C ALA A 49 -3.72 3.81 -8.08
N ARG A 50 -3.67 2.52 -8.48
CA ARG A 50 -3.15 2.08 -9.78
C ARG A 50 -3.81 2.79 -10.96
N GLU A 51 -5.14 2.94 -10.95
CA GLU A 51 -5.87 3.61 -12.05
C GLU A 51 -5.41 5.05 -12.26
N GLY A 52 -4.99 5.74 -11.19
CA GLY A 52 -4.45 7.11 -11.29
C GLY A 52 -2.95 7.18 -11.63
N LEU A 53 -2.27 6.03 -11.74
CA LEU A 53 -0.85 5.93 -12.09
C LEU A 53 -0.63 5.57 -13.57
N GLU A 54 -1.66 5.03 -14.25
CA GLU A 54 -1.67 4.78 -15.70
C GLU A 54 -1.70 6.06 -16.53
#